data_AF-A0A1B3B9I4-F1
#
_entry.id   AF-A0A1B3B9I4-F1
#
_cell.length_a   1.000
_cell.length_b   1.000
_cell.length_c   1.000
_cell.angle_alpha   90.00
_cell.angle_beta   90.00
_cell.angle_gamma   90.00
#
_symmetry.space_group_name_H-M   'P 1'
#
loop_
_entity.id
_entity.type
_entity.pdbx_description
1 polymer ?
#
loop_
_entity_poly.entity_id
_entity_poly.type
_entity_poly.pdbx_seq_one_letter_code
_entity_poly.pdbx_strand_id
1 'polypeptide(L)'
;MTDKQTPTPPTANISLWWLLLDIIGMALVVLAGYEIYLINEKNAGMLAEYFSWPHYPWVIMGVGVLCMLPFHKQVFALFRKVKQYQKELAKKDRPDF
;
A
#
# COMPACT_ATOMS: atom_id res chain seq x y z
N MET A 1 -17.13 40.45 -11.05
CA MET A 1 -16.43 39.40 -11.81
C MET A 1 -15.99 38.35 -10.81
N THR A 2 -16.78 37.30 -10.63
CA THR A 2 -16.53 36.28 -9.62
C THR A 2 -15.40 35.39 -10.12
N ASP A 3 -14.24 35.48 -9.46
CA ASP A 3 -13.09 34.59 -9.66
C ASP A 3 -13.58 33.14 -9.71
N LYS A 4 -13.65 32.57 -10.92
CA LYS A 4 -13.80 31.13 -11.10
C LYS A 4 -12.44 30.52 -10.78
N GLN A 5 -12.10 30.43 -9.50
CA GLN A 5 -11.03 29.54 -9.04
C GLN A 5 -11.40 28.13 -9.54
N THR A 6 -10.69 27.70 -10.58
CA THR A 6 -10.63 26.30 -10.97
C THR A 6 -9.97 25.59 -9.79
N PRO A 7 -10.62 24.55 -9.23
CA PRO A 7 -10.01 23.83 -8.13
C PRO A 7 -8.68 23.27 -8.66
N THR A 8 -7.59 23.54 -7.95
CA THR A 8 -6.27 23.05 -8.35
C THR A 8 -6.22 21.54 -8.16
N PRO A 9 -5.62 20.79 -9.09
CA PRO A 9 -5.53 19.34 -8.95
C PRO A 9 -4.74 19.01 -7.68
N PRO A 10 -5.22 18.08 -6.84
CA PRO A 10 -4.49 17.70 -5.65
C PRO A 10 -3.16 17.06 -6.05
N THR A 11 -2.06 17.79 -5.85
CA THR A 11 -0.71 17.26 -5.98
C THR A 11 -0.35 16.52 -4.69
N ALA A 12 0.09 15.28 -4.83
CA ALA A 12 0.69 14.53 -3.73
C ALA A 12 2.19 14.43 -3.93
N ASN A 13 2.94 14.84 -2.91
CA ASN A 13 4.32 14.43 -2.74
C ASN A 13 4.32 13.00 -2.20
N ILE A 14 4.18 12.02 -3.10
CA ILE A 14 4.42 10.62 -2.77
C ILE A 14 5.92 10.50 -2.53
N SER A 15 6.30 10.15 -1.29
CA SER A 15 7.72 10.07 -0.97
C SER A 15 8.30 8.74 -1.45
N LEU A 16 9.35 8.84 -2.28
CA LEU A 16 10.04 7.73 -2.93
C LEU A 16 10.54 6.68 -1.92
N TRP A 17 10.96 7.12 -0.73
CA TRP A 17 11.43 6.23 0.33
C TRP A 17 10.33 5.32 0.86
N TRP A 18 9.10 5.82 0.99
CA TRP A 18 7.98 4.99 1.43
C TRP A 18 7.53 4.02 0.35
N LEU A 19 7.63 4.42 -0.92
CA LEU A 19 7.41 3.51 -2.05
C LEU A 19 8.44 2.37 -2.06
N LEU A 20 9.71 2.67 -1.83
CA LEU A 20 10.75 1.64 -1.72
C LEU A 20 10.50 0.68 -0.54
N LEU A 21 10.09 1.23 0.61
CA LEU A 21 9.72 0.42 1.78
C LEU A 21 8.52 -0.50 1.49
N ASP A 22 7.54 -0.03 0.71
CA ASP A 22 6.39 -0.81 0.28
C ASP A 22 6.79 -1.99 -0.64
N ILE A 23 7.67 -1.73 -1.61
CA ILE A 23 8.22 -2.76 -2.50
C ILE A 23 8.97 -3.83 -1.70
N ILE A 24 9.80 -3.41 -0.73
CA ILE A 24 10.50 -4.34 0.16
C ILE A 24 9.49 -5.14 1.00
N GLY A 25 8.46 -4.48 1.52
CA GLY A 25 7.35 -5.15 2.21
C GLY A 25 6.71 -6.23 1.34
N MET A 26 6.44 -5.94 0.06
CA MET A 26 5.82 -6.90 -0.86
C MET A 26 6.73 -8.09 -1.10
N ALA A 27 8.02 -7.85 -1.30
CA ALA A 27 9.00 -8.92 -1.45
C ALA A 27 9.02 -9.83 -0.20
N LEU A 28 8.96 -9.27 1.00
CA LEU A 28 8.92 -10.04 2.25
C LEU A 28 7.65 -10.88 2.38
N VAL A 29 6.48 -10.34 2.01
CA VAL A 29 5.22 -11.08 2.06
C VAL A 29 5.20 -12.23 1.05
N VAL A 30 5.69 -12.00 -0.17
CA VAL A 30 5.80 -13.04 -1.21
C VAL A 30 6.78 -14.14 -0.77
N LEU A 31 7.93 -13.75 -0.22
CA LEU A 31 8.92 -14.69 0.30
C LEU A 31 8.35 -15.52 1.45
N ALA A 32 7.63 -14.88 2.39
CA ALA A 32 6.95 -15.58 3.48
C ALA A 32 5.90 -16.56 2.96
N GLY A 33 5.09 -16.18 1.97
CA GLY A 33 4.11 -17.07 1.35
C GLY A 33 4.77 -18.27 0.65
N TYR A 34 5.90 -18.04 -0.02
CA TYR A 34 6.70 -19.10 -0.64
C TYR A 34 7.27 -20.07 0.40
N GLU A 35 7.79 -19.56 1.51
CA GLU A 35 8.28 -20.38 2.63
C GLU A 35 7.16 -21.22 3.27
N ILE A 36 5.99 -20.63 3.51
CA ILE A 36 4.81 -21.37 4.04
C ILE A 36 4.43 -22.51 3.10
N TYR A 37 4.38 -22.23 1.79
CA TYR A 37 4.07 -23.22 0.77
C TYR A 37 5.09 -24.38 0.76
N LEU A 38 6.39 -24.05 0.78
CA LEU A 38 7.47 -25.03 0.83
C LEU A 38 7.45 -25.90 2.10
N ILE A 39 7.21 -25.28 3.25
CA ILE A 39 7.07 -26.02 4.52
C ILE A 39 5.87 -26.97 4.43
N ASN A 40 4.75 -26.53 3.86
CA ASN A 40 3.54 -27.34 3.80
C ASN A 40 3.63 -28.49 2.79
N GLU A 41 4.26 -28.29 1.62
CA GLU A 41 4.37 -29.35 0.60
C GLU A 41 5.55 -30.30 0.81
N LYS A 42 6.70 -29.77 1.26
CA LYS A 42 7.95 -30.52 1.27
C LYS A 42 8.50 -30.78 2.68
N ASN A 43 7.82 -30.28 3.72
CA ASN A 43 8.37 -30.21 5.09
C ASN A 43 9.78 -29.60 5.14
N ALA A 44 10.11 -28.74 4.17
CA ALA A 44 11.43 -28.19 3.96
C ALA A 44 11.29 -26.74 3.51
N GLY A 45 11.50 -25.80 4.44
CA GLY A 45 11.63 -24.37 4.13
C GLY A 45 13.08 -24.04 3.79
N MET A 46 13.29 -23.08 2.90
CA MET A 46 14.65 -22.64 2.53
C MET A 46 15.35 -21.96 3.73
N LEU A 47 14.58 -21.35 4.62
CA LEU A 47 15.07 -20.79 5.89
C LEU A 47 14.89 -21.73 7.09
N ALA A 48 14.33 -22.93 6.92
CA ALA A 48 14.12 -23.88 8.01
C ALA A 48 15.43 -24.40 8.62
N GLU A 49 16.54 -24.37 7.85
CA GLU A 49 17.89 -24.69 8.35
C GLU A 49 18.46 -23.60 9.28
N TYR A 50 18.03 -22.34 9.11
CA TYR A 50 18.51 -21.19 9.89
C TYR A 50 17.57 -20.82 11.04
N PHE A 51 16.27 -21.08 10.89
CA PHE A 51 15.26 -20.81 11.90
C PHE A 51 14.54 -22.12 12.26
N SER A 52 14.82 -22.63 13.46
CA SER A 52 14.16 -23.83 14.02
C SER A 52 12.69 -23.62 14.39
N TRP A 53 12.12 -22.44 14.12
CA TRP A 53 10.78 -22.08 14.56
C TRP A 53 9.78 -22.17 13.41
N PRO A 54 8.86 -23.16 13.37
CA PRO A 54 7.97 -23.38 12.22
C PRO A 54 7.04 -22.20 11.89
N HIS A 55 6.91 -21.23 12.78
CA HIS A 55 6.09 -20.04 12.59
C HIS A 55 6.86 -18.80 12.11
N TYR A 56 8.18 -18.89 11.86
CA TYR A 56 8.96 -17.73 11.37
C TYR A 56 8.40 -17.08 10.09
N PRO A 57 7.82 -17.82 9.10
CA PRO A 57 7.30 -17.18 7.90
C PRO A 57 6.15 -16.22 8.20
N TRP A 58 5.32 -16.53 9.20
CA TRP A 58 4.22 -15.66 9.64
C TRP A 58 4.73 -14.36 10.27
N VAL A 59 5.87 -14.43 10.97
CA VAL A 59 6.54 -13.23 11.52
C VAL A 59 7.07 -12.36 10.39
N ILE A 60 7.73 -12.96 9.40
CA ILE A 60 8.23 -12.25 8.21
C ILE A 60 7.08 -11.58 7.45
N MET A 61 5.96 -12.30 7.27
CA MET A 61 4.75 -11.75 6.66
C MET A 61 4.20 -10.56 7.45
N GLY A 62 4.12 -10.67 8.78
CA GLY A 62 3.67 -9.59 9.65
C GLY A 62 4.55 -8.33 9.55
N VAL A 63 5.87 -8.51 9.54
CA VAL A 63 6.83 -7.40 9.33
C VAL A 63 6.67 -6.78 7.94
N GLY A 64 6.52 -7.61 6.91
CA GLY A 64 6.28 -7.14 5.54
C GLY A 64 5.05 -6.26 5.43
N VAL A 65 3.93 -6.66 6.03
CA VAL A 65 2.69 -5.85 6.06
C VAL A 65 2.88 -4.55 6.84
N LEU A 66 3.58 -4.58 7.97
CA LEU A 66 3.85 -3.39 8.77
C LEU A 66 4.66 -2.33 7.98
N CYS A 67 5.62 -2.77 7.16
CA CYS A 67 6.42 -1.90 6.29
C CYS A 67 5.57 -1.17 5.22
N MET A 68 4.48 -1.78 4.75
CA MET A 68 3.60 -1.21 3.72
C MET A 68 2.61 -0.16 4.25
N LEU A 69 2.22 -0.27 5.53
CA LEU A 69 1.22 0.61 6.16
C LEU A 69 1.42 2.12 5.92
N PRO A 70 2.62 2.69 6.12
CA PRO A 70 2.82 4.13 5.95
C PRO A 70 2.62 4.59 4.50
N PHE A 71 3.01 3.78 3.52
CA PHE A 71 2.80 4.08 2.10
C PHE A 71 1.32 4.02 1.73
N HIS A 72 0.63 2.94 2.11
CA HIS A 72 -0.81 2.82 1.86
C HIS A 72 -1.60 3.96 2.48
N LYS A 73 -1.24 4.44 3.69
CA LYS A 73 -1.88 5.62 4.29
C LYS A 73 -1.74 6.88 3.42
N GLN A 74 -0.58 7.10 2.79
CA GLN A 74 -0.38 8.23 1.87
C GLN A 74 -1.24 8.08 0.61
N VAL A 75 -1.27 6.88 0.03
CA VAL A 75 -2.08 6.55 -1.15
C VAL A 75 -3.58 6.74 -0.84
N PHE A 76 -4.07 6.22 0.29
CA PHE A 76 -5.47 6.39 0.71
C PHE A 76 -5.85 7.85 0.94
N ALA A 77 -4.96 8.63 1.55
CA ALA A 77 -5.19 10.06 1.77
C ALA A 77 -5.29 10.81 0.42
N LEU A 78 -4.41 10.49 -0.54
CA LEU A 78 -4.48 11.04 -1.89
C LEU A 78 -5.77 10.65 -2.60
N PHE A 79 -6.16 9.37 -2.57
CA PHE A 79 -7.41 8.90 -3.15
C PHE A 79 -8.62 9.64 -2.57
N ARG A 80 -8.64 9.88 -1.26
CA ARG A 80 -9.71 10.63 -0.62
C ARG A 80 -9.78 12.08 -1.12
N LYS A 81 -8.63 12.74 -1.27
CA LYS A 81 -8.55 14.11 -1.84
C LYS A 81 -9.03 14.16 -3.29
N VAL A 82 -8.60 13.21 -4.12
CA VAL A 82 -9.05 13.11 -5.52
C VAL A 82 -10.56 12.87 -5.61
N LYS A 83 -11.10 11.99 -4.75
CA LYS A 83 -12.55 11.73 -4.71
C LYS A 83 -13.35 12.95 -4.25
N GLN A 84 -12.83 13.75 -3.32
CA GLN A 84 -13.44 15.02 -2.90
C GLN A 84 -13.41 16.03 -4.05
N TYR A 85 -12.26 16.18 -4.72
CA TYR A 85 -12.11 17.04 -5.89
C TYR A 85 -13.10 16.69 -7.02
N GLN A 86 -13.24 15.41 -7.36
CA GLN A 86 -14.22 14.97 -8.35
C GLN A 86 -15.66 15.30 -7.94
N LYS A 87 -16.00 15.18 -6.65
CA LYS A 87 -17.31 15.60 -6.14
C LYS A 87 -17.55 17.10 -6.26
N GLU A 88 -16.52 17.92 -6.03
CA GLU A 88 -16.62 19.38 -6.19
C GLU A 88 -16.77 19.80 -7.64
N LEU A 89 -16.04 19.17 -8.56
CA LEU A 89 -16.24 19.35 -10.01
C LEU A 89 -17.67 18.96 -10.43
N ALA A 90 -18.15 17.78 -10.03
CA ALA A 90 -19.49 17.30 -10.40
C ALA A 90 -20.62 18.16 -9.82
N LYS A 91 -20.41 18.82 -8.67
CA LYS A 91 -21.37 19.80 -8.13
C LYS A 91 -21.37 21.11 -8.93
N LYS A 92 -20.21 21.53 -9.43
CA LYS A 92 -20.06 22.76 -10.22
C LYS A 92 -20.58 22.61 -11.65
N ASP A 93 -20.60 21.37 -12.15
CA ASP A 93 -21.07 20.99 -13.49
C ASP A 93 -22.53 20.49 -13.52
N ARG A 94 -23.27 20.62 -12.40
CA ARG A 94 -24.71 20.35 -12.41
C ARG A 94 -25.42 21.48 -13.16
N PRO A 95 -26.22 21.19 -14.20
CA PRO A 95 -27.12 22.17 -14.77
C PRO A 95 -28.14 22.58 -13.70
N ASP A 96 -28.20 23.87 -13.39
CA ASP A 96 -29.31 24.45 -12.61
C ASP A 96 -30.59 24.27 -13.44
N PHE A 97 -31.51 23.46 -12.93
CA PHE A 97 -32.88 23.32 -13.43
C PHE A 97 -33.83 24.08 -12.51
#